data_AF-A0A395MFX7-F1
#
_entry.id   AF-A0A395MFX7-F1
#
_cell.length_a   1.000
_cell.length_b   1.000
_cell.length_c   1.000
_cell.angle_alpha   90.00
_cell.angle_beta   90.00
_cell.angle_gamma   90.00
#
_symmetry.space_group_name_H-M   'P 1'
#
loop_
_entity.id
_entity.type
_entity.pdbx_description
1 polymer ?
#
loop_
_entity_poly.entity_id
_entity_poly.type
_entity_poly.pdbx_seq_one_letter_code
_entity_poly.pdbx_strand_id
1 'polypeptide(L)'
;MSITKGDVLTIPVYSQEAENNAIQVEWQQAFRARSARYYVVKAYNQSKDNTEVLIFIQDRFYKDLNRNVPSARQEDDSWVVSIDDRFQYGQKNRNGEGRWVALHDKDNKAYQHRYLAAASHGNITEQAKSLVTSVGGQIPDVGDYLHTF
;
A
#
# COMPACT_ATOMS: atom_id res chain seq x y z
N MET A 1 -12.72 -11.44 2.31
CA MET A 1 -13.16 -10.83 1.03
C MET A 1 -11.97 -10.12 0.41
N SER A 2 -11.80 -10.14 -0.91
CA SER A 2 -10.67 -9.48 -1.58
C SER A 2 -10.99 -8.02 -1.92
N ILE A 3 -9.95 -7.18 -1.92
CA ILE A 3 -10.02 -5.77 -2.32
C ILE A 3 -10.20 -5.69 -3.84
N THR A 4 -11.15 -4.89 -4.33
CA THR A 4 -11.46 -4.79 -5.76
C THR A 4 -11.57 -3.36 -6.25
N LYS A 5 -11.42 -3.15 -7.57
CA LYS A 5 -11.70 -1.87 -8.22
C LYS A 5 -13.12 -1.41 -7.89
N GLY A 6 -13.27 -0.13 -7.58
CA GLY A 6 -14.55 0.47 -7.17
C GLY A 6 -14.85 0.40 -5.66
N ASP A 7 -14.11 -0.40 -4.88
CA ASP A 7 -14.21 -0.35 -3.42
C ASP A 7 -13.82 1.04 -2.89
N VAL A 8 -14.37 1.42 -1.75
CA VAL A 8 -14.10 2.71 -1.09
C VAL A 8 -13.26 2.49 0.15
N LEU A 9 -12.10 3.13 0.21
CA LEU A 9 -11.18 3.09 1.35
C LEU A 9 -11.25 4.38 2.16
N THR A 10 -11.16 4.23 3.48
CA THR A 10 -10.81 5.30 4.43
C THR A 10 -9.33 5.17 4.75
N ILE A 11 -8.55 6.18 4.41
CA ILE A 11 -7.11 6.27 4.64
C ILE A 11 -6.89 7.39 5.66
N PRO A 12 -6.18 7.18 6.78
CA PRO A 12 -5.86 8.27 7.71
C PRO A 12 -5.17 9.44 7.01
N VAL A 13 -5.39 10.68 7.45
CA VAL A 13 -4.60 11.83 6.98
C VAL A 13 -3.15 11.64 7.44
N TYR A 14 -2.20 12.05 6.60
CA TYR A 14 -0.79 12.06 6.99
C TYR A 14 -0.59 12.87 8.28
N SER A 15 0.13 12.27 9.24
CA SER A 15 0.53 12.89 10.49
C SER A 15 2.01 12.65 10.75
N GLN A 16 2.61 13.38 11.70
CA GLN A 16 4.01 13.16 12.08
C GLN A 16 4.25 11.74 12.61
N GLU A 17 3.25 11.11 13.22
CA GLU A 17 3.34 9.72 13.70
C GLU A 17 3.48 8.71 12.57
N ALA A 18 3.00 9.04 11.36
CA ALA A 18 3.17 8.18 10.20
C ALA A 18 4.66 7.95 9.86
N GLU A 19 5.55 8.86 10.24
CA GLU A 19 7.00 8.70 10.07
C GLU A 19 7.55 7.45 10.78
N ASN A 20 6.89 7.02 11.87
CA ASN A 20 7.23 5.78 12.58
C ASN A 20 6.92 4.51 11.76
N ASN A 21 6.20 4.65 10.65
CA ASN A 21 5.83 3.55 9.74
C ASN A 21 6.38 3.77 8.32
N ALA A 22 7.38 4.64 8.18
CA ALA A 22 8.04 4.86 6.90
C ALA A 22 9.10 3.78 6.62
N ILE A 23 9.13 3.30 5.38
CA ILE A 23 10.07 2.30 4.90
C ILE A 23 10.70 2.74 3.57
N GLN A 24 11.91 2.27 3.30
CA GLN A 24 12.54 2.40 1.99
C GLN A 24 12.32 1.11 1.21
N VAL A 25 11.71 1.20 0.04
CA VAL A 25 11.60 0.07 -0.89
C VAL A 25 12.65 0.26 -1.97
N GLU A 26 13.48 -0.76 -2.19
CA GLU A 26 14.57 -0.77 -3.16
C GLU A 26 14.35 -1.86 -4.22
N TRP A 27 14.61 -1.54 -5.48
CA TRP A 27 14.47 -2.47 -6.60
C TRP A 27 15.44 -2.13 -7.74
N GLN A 28 15.49 -3.00 -8.75
CA GLN A 28 16.19 -2.73 -10.00
C GLN A 28 15.17 -2.64 -11.15
N GLN A 29 15.37 -1.67 -12.04
CA GLN A 29 14.54 -1.48 -13.23
C GLN A 29 15.42 -0.93 -14.35
N ALA A 30 15.38 -1.60 -15.51
CA ALA A 30 16.24 -1.28 -16.67
C ALA A 30 17.73 -1.16 -16.30
N PHE A 31 18.25 -2.14 -15.54
CA PHE A 31 19.63 -2.20 -15.03
C PHE A 31 20.05 -1.04 -14.11
N ARG A 32 19.09 -0.23 -13.64
CA ARG A 32 19.35 0.85 -12.69
C ARG A 32 18.78 0.50 -11.32
N ALA A 33 19.56 0.75 -10.28
CA ALA A 33 19.05 0.76 -8.92
C ALA A 33 18.03 1.89 -8.77
N ARG A 34 16.91 1.57 -8.14
CA ARG A 34 15.82 2.49 -7.84
C ARG A 34 15.44 2.30 -6.37
N SER A 35 15.00 3.38 -5.76
CA SER A 35 14.42 3.31 -4.44
C SER A 35 13.40 4.41 -4.26
N ALA A 36 12.43 4.18 -3.40
CA ALA A 36 11.45 5.18 -3.02
C ALA A 36 10.97 4.92 -1.59
N ARG A 37 10.60 6.01 -0.92
CA ARG A 37 10.06 5.98 0.44
C ARG A 37 8.56 5.77 0.41
N TYR A 38 8.09 4.84 1.23
CA TYR A 38 6.68 4.49 1.38
C TYR A 38 6.28 4.51 2.86
N TYR A 39 4.99 4.67 3.10
CA TYR A 39 4.39 4.55 4.42
C TYR A 39 3.56 3.28 4.46
N VAL A 40 3.74 2.49 5.52
CA VAL A 40 2.89 1.34 5.85
C VAL A 40 1.68 1.88 6.58
N VAL A 41 0.53 1.88 5.90
CA VAL A 41 -0.69 2.51 6.41
C VAL A 41 -1.78 1.45 6.56
N LYS A 42 -2.49 1.54 7.68
CA LYS A 42 -3.72 0.79 7.91
C LYS A 42 -4.90 1.62 7.44
N ALA A 43 -5.58 1.13 6.40
CA ALA A 43 -6.80 1.70 5.87
C ALA A 43 -8.00 0.80 6.18
N TYR A 44 -9.20 1.28 5.91
CA TYR A 44 -10.46 0.55 6.12
C TYR A 44 -11.29 0.52 4.84
N ASN A 45 -11.75 -0.64 4.41
CA ASN A 45 -12.61 -0.77 3.24
C ASN A 45 -14.09 -0.63 3.65
N GLN A 46 -14.65 0.56 3.44
CA GLN A 46 -16.04 0.87 3.76
C GLN A 46 -17.03 0.00 2.95
N SER A 47 -16.65 -0.39 1.73
CA SER A 47 -17.47 -1.26 0.89
C SER A 47 -17.50 -2.72 1.35
N LYS A 48 -16.69 -3.09 2.35
CA LYS A 48 -16.53 -4.46 2.87
C LYS A 48 -16.51 -4.46 4.40
N ASP A 49 -17.56 -3.91 5.02
CA ASP A 49 -17.77 -3.92 6.47
C ASP A 49 -16.59 -3.33 7.28
N ASN A 50 -15.93 -2.30 6.74
CA ASN A 50 -14.73 -1.68 7.32
C ASN A 50 -13.59 -2.69 7.58
N THR A 51 -13.42 -3.68 6.71
CA THR A 51 -12.29 -4.62 6.79
C THR A 51 -10.97 -3.87 6.70
N GLU A 52 -10.00 -4.22 7.55
CA GLU A 52 -8.66 -3.63 7.54
C GLU A 52 -7.93 -3.94 6.22
N VAL A 53 -7.28 -2.92 5.67
CA VAL A 53 -6.52 -2.99 4.43
C VAL A 53 -5.11 -2.47 4.67
N LEU A 54 -4.11 -3.27 4.30
CA LEU A 54 -2.74 -2.80 4.17
C LEU A 54 -2.59 -1.97 2.90
N ILE A 55 -2.15 -0.72 3.05
CA ILE A 55 -1.77 0.14 1.94
C ILE A 55 -0.34 0.66 2.08
N PHE A 56 0.41 0.59 1.00
CA PHE A 56 1.71 1.25 0.86
C PHE A 56 1.52 2.53 0.07
N ILE A 57 1.75 3.69 0.71
CA ILE A 57 1.60 4.99 0.05
C ILE A 57 2.97 5.63 -0.11
N GLN A 58 3.35 5.97 -1.35
CA GLN A 58 4.61 6.67 -1.60
C GLN A 58 4.59 8.07 -0.96
N ASP A 59 5.73 8.54 -0.47
CA ASP A 59 5.84 9.76 0.34
C ASP A 59 5.10 10.98 -0.24
N ARG A 60 5.36 11.32 -1.51
CA ARG A 60 4.67 12.44 -2.19
C ARG A 60 3.16 12.26 -2.33
N PHE A 61 2.68 11.02 -2.39
CA PHE A 61 1.24 10.73 -2.51
C PHE A 61 0.56 10.84 -1.15
N TYR A 62 1.23 10.47 -0.06
CA TYR A 62 0.60 10.49 1.25
C TYR A 62 0.44 11.91 1.80
N LYS A 63 1.50 12.73 1.65
CA LYS A 63 1.52 14.11 2.11
C LYS A 63 0.59 15.03 1.32
N ASP A 64 0.39 14.75 0.03
CA ASP A 64 -0.43 15.56 -0.87
C ASP A 64 -1.54 14.71 -1.53
N LEU A 65 -2.31 13.97 -0.74
CA LEU A 65 -3.23 12.95 -1.26
C LEU A 65 -4.32 13.53 -2.17
N ASN A 66 -4.96 14.64 -1.80
CA ASN A 66 -5.97 15.33 -2.62
C ASN A 66 -5.45 15.74 -4.01
N ARG A 67 -4.18 16.11 -4.12
CA ARG A 67 -3.56 16.52 -5.39
C ARG A 67 -3.28 15.31 -6.29
N ASN A 68 -2.88 14.19 -5.70
CA ASN A 68 -2.50 12.99 -6.43
C ASN A 68 -3.71 12.07 -6.70
N VAL A 69 -4.77 12.20 -5.91
CA VAL A 69 -6.00 11.41 -5.99
C VAL A 69 -7.22 12.34 -6.10
N PRO A 70 -7.56 12.85 -7.30
CA PRO A 70 -8.75 13.68 -7.53
C PRO A 70 -10.10 13.22 -6.93
N SER A 71 -10.29 11.91 -6.68
CA SER A 71 -11.53 11.40 -6.06
C SER A 71 -11.47 11.44 -4.53
N ALA A 72 -10.34 11.84 -3.95
CA ALA A 72 -10.16 11.89 -2.52
C ALA A 72 -10.98 13.01 -1.92
N ARG A 73 -11.86 12.64 -0.99
CA ARG A 73 -12.62 13.56 -0.17
C ARG A 73 -12.07 13.49 1.25
N GLN A 74 -11.75 14.64 1.83
CA GLN A 74 -11.38 14.68 3.24
C GLN A 74 -12.64 14.58 4.10
N GLU A 75 -12.60 13.73 5.10
CA GLU A 75 -13.60 13.55 6.15
C GLU A 75 -12.85 13.48 7.47
N ASP A 76 -12.92 14.56 8.26
CA ASP A 76 -12.19 14.72 9.51
C ASP A 76 -10.68 14.43 9.35
N ASP A 77 -10.16 13.47 10.11
CA ASP A 77 -8.77 13.01 10.09
C ASP A 77 -8.53 11.87 9.09
N SER A 78 -9.36 11.75 8.06
CA SER A 78 -9.24 10.72 7.03
C SER A 78 -9.55 11.22 5.61
N TRP A 79 -9.07 10.47 4.65
CA TRP A 79 -9.37 10.56 3.24
C TRP A 79 -10.26 9.40 2.84
N VAL A 80 -11.40 9.70 2.23
CA VAL A 80 -12.26 8.71 1.58
C VAL A 80 -11.93 8.69 0.10
N VAL A 81 -11.51 7.54 -0.40
CA VAL A 81 -11.04 7.33 -1.77
C VAL A 81 -11.66 6.10 -2.39
N SER A 82 -12.10 6.20 -3.64
CA SER A 82 -12.43 5.02 -4.45
C SER A 82 -11.16 4.41 -5.04
N ILE A 83 -11.04 3.09 -4.97
CA ILE A 83 -9.98 2.33 -5.64
C ILE A 83 -10.24 2.37 -7.14
N ASP A 84 -9.30 2.94 -7.87
CA ASP A 84 -9.30 2.99 -9.32
C ASP A 84 -7.94 2.62 -9.90
N ASP A 85 -7.74 2.93 -11.18
CA ASP A 85 -6.53 2.57 -11.90
C ASP A 85 -5.25 3.18 -11.34
N ARG A 86 -5.31 4.18 -10.44
CA ARG A 86 -4.13 4.76 -9.79
C ARG A 86 -3.53 3.84 -8.74
N PHE A 87 -4.33 2.94 -8.20
CA PHE A 87 -3.87 1.93 -7.26
C PHE A 87 -3.28 0.75 -8.03
N GLN A 88 -2.19 0.20 -7.50
CA GLN A 88 -1.74 -1.13 -7.86
C GLN A 88 -2.01 -2.06 -6.69
N TYR A 89 -2.02 -3.37 -6.91
CA TYR A 89 -2.18 -4.35 -5.84
C TYR A 89 -1.14 -5.46 -5.89
N GLY A 90 -0.81 -5.96 -4.71
CA GLY A 90 -0.11 -7.22 -4.52
C GLY A 90 -1.04 -8.25 -3.89
N GLN A 91 -0.70 -9.52 -4.03
CA GLN A 91 -1.45 -10.66 -3.51
C GLN A 91 -0.54 -11.87 -3.37
N LYS A 92 -0.79 -12.71 -2.35
CA LYS A 92 -0.01 -13.91 -2.08
C LYS A 92 -0.09 -14.94 -3.20
N ASN A 93 -1.23 -15.04 -3.86
CA ASN A 93 -1.46 -15.98 -4.95
C ASN A 93 -2.47 -15.45 -5.97
N ARG A 94 -2.64 -16.20 -7.07
CA ARG A 94 -3.54 -15.86 -8.19
C ARG A 94 -5.00 -15.72 -7.78
N ASN A 95 -5.41 -16.31 -6.66
CA ASN A 95 -6.78 -16.24 -6.15
C ASN A 95 -7.06 -14.92 -5.39
N GLY A 96 -6.05 -14.05 -5.23
CA GLY A 96 -6.20 -12.78 -4.53
C GLY A 96 -6.18 -12.89 -3.00
N GLU A 97 -5.66 -13.99 -2.46
CA GLU A 97 -5.42 -14.13 -1.01
C GLU A 97 -4.40 -13.10 -0.54
N GLY A 98 -4.62 -12.50 0.63
CA GLY A 98 -3.70 -11.51 1.20
C GLY A 98 -3.51 -10.28 0.32
N ARG A 99 -4.56 -9.85 -0.40
CA ARG A 99 -4.46 -8.68 -1.29
C ARG A 99 -4.23 -7.41 -0.48
N TRP A 100 -3.33 -6.57 -0.98
CA TRP A 100 -2.99 -5.26 -0.44
C TRP A 100 -2.79 -4.28 -1.58
N VAL A 101 -2.76 -2.98 -1.28
CA VAL A 101 -2.71 -1.93 -2.30
C VAL A 101 -1.47 -1.04 -2.18
N ALA A 102 -1.00 -0.53 -3.31
CA ALA A 102 0.03 0.49 -3.42
C ALA A 102 -0.55 1.73 -4.11
N LEU A 103 -0.29 2.91 -3.54
CA LEU A 103 -0.57 4.20 -4.15
C LEU A 103 0.75 4.94 -4.38
N HIS A 104 1.19 5.02 -5.63
CA HIS A 104 2.52 5.48 -5.99
C HIS A 104 2.66 5.82 -7.48
N ASP A 105 3.84 6.29 -7.86
CA ASP A 105 4.22 6.46 -9.25
C ASP A 105 4.11 5.13 -10.01
N LYS A 106 3.27 5.10 -11.06
CA LYS A 106 3.09 3.91 -11.89
C LYS A 106 4.33 3.50 -12.68
N ASP A 107 5.30 4.41 -12.83
CA ASP A 107 6.58 4.09 -13.45
C ASP A 107 7.48 3.26 -12.52
N ASN A 108 7.17 3.19 -11.22
CA ASN A 108 7.85 2.32 -10.27
C ASN A 108 7.39 0.87 -10.44
N LYS A 109 8.21 0.05 -11.11
CA LYS A 109 7.94 -1.39 -11.31
C LYS A 109 8.66 -2.24 -10.26
N ALA A 110 8.52 -1.90 -8.98
CA ALA A 110 9.01 -2.76 -7.91
C ALA A 110 8.18 -4.05 -7.84
N TYR A 111 8.85 -5.20 -7.64
CA TYR A 111 8.17 -6.46 -7.39
C TYR A 111 7.41 -6.44 -6.06
N GLN A 112 6.28 -7.15 -5.98
CA GLN A 112 5.41 -7.10 -4.81
C GLN A 112 6.11 -7.56 -3.52
N HIS A 113 6.97 -8.58 -3.61
CA HIS A 113 7.72 -9.11 -2.46
C HIS A 113 8.64 -8.06 -1.82
N ARG A 114 9.08 -7.03 -2.57
CA ARG A 114 9.96 -5.98 -2.05
C ARG A 114 9.29 -5.09 -1.03
N TYR A 115 7.99 -4.83 -1.19
CA TYR A 115 7.23 -4.01 -0.23
C TYR A 115 7.08 -4.72 1.10
N LEU A 116 6.66 -5.98 1.06
CA LEU A 116 6.45 -6.77 2.27
C LEU A 116 7.79 -7.11 2.93
N ALA A 117 8.86 -7.41 2.17
CA ALA A 117 10.19 -7.58 2.73
C ALA A 117 10.74 -6.31 3.40
N ALA A 118 10.57 -5.13 2.78
CA ALA A 118 10.98 -3.86 3.37
C ALA A 118 10.18 -3.53 4.63
N ALA A 119 8.88 -3.87 4.65
CA ALA A 119 8.04 -3.67 5.83
C ALA A 119 8.38 -4.62 6.98
N SER A 120 8.63 -5.90 6.68
CA SER A 120 8.99 -6.90 7.69
C SER A 120 10.35 -6.63 8.36
N HIS A 121 11.33 -6.09 7.61
CA HIS A 121 12.65 -5.73 8.15
C HIS A 121 12.75 -4.28 8.62
N GLY A 122 11.73 -3.46 8.34
CA GLY A 122 11.71 -2.06 8.71
C GLY A 122 11.47 -1.83 10.20
N ASN A 123 11.98 -0.70 10.71
CA ASN A 123 11.68 -0.22 12.04
C ASN A 123 10.30 0.47 12.07
N ILE A 124 9.25 -0.30 11.81
CA ILE A 124 7.86 0.16 11.88
C ILE A 124 7.22 -0.21 13.22
N THR A 125 6.10 0.42 13.56
CA THR A 125 5.34 0.11 14.78
C THR A 125 4.86 -1.35 14.82
N GLU A 126 4.68 -1.91 16.02
CA GLU A 126 4.20 -3.29 16.18
C GLU A 126 2.82 -3.54 15.56
N GLN A 127 1.96 -2.52 15.58
CA GLN A 127 0.65 -2.57 14.91
C GLN A 127 0.81 -2.73 13.39
N ALA A 128 1.71 -1.95 12.77
CA ALA A 128 2.01 -2.05 11.36
C ALA A 128 2.66 -3.41 11.01
N LYS A 129 3.59 -3.91 11.84
CA LYS A 129 4.18 -5.25 11.67
C LYS A 129 3.13 -6.36 11.72
N SER A 130 2.17 -6.27 12.65
CA SER A 130 1.09 -7.24 12.78
C SER A 130 0.22 -7.28 11.52
N LEU A 131 -0.15 -6.10 10.99
CA LEU A 131 -0.91 -5.99 9.73
C LEU A 131 -0.13 -6.53 8.53
N VAL A 132 1.16 -6.21 8.42
CA VAL A 132 2.04 -6.75 7.37
C VAL A 132 2.12 -8.27 7.45
N THR A 133 2.22 -8.83 8.65
CA THR A 133 2.30 -10.28 8.88
C THR A 133 0.99 -10.97 8.52
N SER A 134 -0.16 -10.39 8.89
CA SER A 134 -1.48 -10.97 8.60
C SER A 134 -1.81 -11.00 7.11
N VAL A 135 -1.33 -9.99 6.36
CA VAL A 135 -1.52 -9.88 4.91
C VAL A 135 -0.47 -10.67 4.13
N GLY A 136 0.79 -10.57 4.53
CA GLY A 136 1.92 -11.16 3.80
C GLY A 136 1.98 -12.68 3.90
N GLY A 137 1.76 -13.26 5.09
CA GLY A 137 2.05 -14.67 5.32
C GLY A 137 3.45 -15.08 4.81
N GLN A 138 3.68 -16.37 4.53
CA GLN A 138 4.81 -16.78 3.70
C GLN A 138 4.48 -16.44 2.25
N ILE A 139 4.84 -15.24 1.80
CA ILE A 139 4.86 -14.93 0.37
C ILE A 139 5.94 -15.84 -0.22
N PRO A 140 5.62 -16.75 -1.15
CA PRO A 140 6.67 -17.45 -1.88
C PRO A 140 7.53 -16.39 -2.58
N ASP A 141 8.85 -16.54 -2.53
CA ASP A 141 9.88 -15.60 -3.03
C ASP A 141 9.86 -15.42 -4.57
N VAL A 142 8.73 -15.72 -5.20
CA VAL A 142 8.50 -15.78 -6.64
C VAL A 142 8.03 -14.41 -7.11
N GLY A 143 9.01 -13.58 -7.49
CA GLY A 143 9.11 -12.94 -8.82
C GLY A 143 7.99 -12.09 -9.43
N ASP A 144 6.85 -11.85 -8.78
CA ASP A 144 5.72 -11.17 -9.44
C ASP A 144 5.68 -9.64 -9.19
N TYR A 145 5.36 -8.89 -10.25
CA TYR A 145 5.16 -7.45 -10.18
C TYR A 145 3.79 -7.11 -9.57
N LEU A 146 3.64 -5.88 -9.08
CA LEU A 146 2.32 -5.37 -8.73
C LEU A 146 1.42 -5.34 -9.96
N HIS A 147 0.16 -5.69 -9.75
CA HIS A 147 -0.86 -5.73 -10.78
C HIS A 147 -1.66 -4.43 -10.78
N THR A 148 -2.19 -4.07 -11.94
CA THR A 148 -3.20 -3.02 -12.07
C THR A 148 -4.59 -3.62 -11.86
N PHE A 149 -5.49 -2.84 -11.27
CA PHE A 149 -6.90 -3.18 -11.12
C PHE A 149 -7.67 -3.26 -12.45
#